data_AF-A0A9N7LVF9-F1
#
_entry.id   AF-A0A9N7LVF9-F1
#
_cell.length_a   1.000
_cell.length_b   1.000
_cell.length_c   1.000
_cell.angle_alpha   90.00
_cell.angle_beta   90.00
_cell.angle_gamma   90.00
#
_symmetry.space_group_name_H-M   'P 1'
#
loop_
_entity.id
_entity.type
_entity.pdbx_description
1 polymer ?
#
loop_
_entity_poly.entity_id
_entity_poly.type
_entity_poly.pdbx_seq_one_letter_code
_entity_poly.pdbx_strand_id
1 'polypeptide(L)'
;MKVVCPTPSASYISDVYTKYVEPNFPSATAPQGVSTPNGLYPFTGIKDLTLDISLARGATILNDAILQQLAALPAGSSVAVLGYSQSAVLSSLVMPKLLAEGVTSSQVNFVLLGNPMNPNGGVLARFPDLTLPSLGFTFYGATPDNAFPTVSYTLEYDGFADFPRYPINLLADINAVMGIPFVHADYQHLTQAQLDSAVQLPTEGPTQSTYYMIPTEHLPFRAPALLISRLVSWGIVD
;
A
#
# COMPACT_ATOMS: atom_id res chain seq x y z
N MET A 1 2.31 21.03 19.63
CA MET A 1 2.56 19.57 19.58
C MET A 1 2.97 19.26 18.15
N LYS A 2 4.25 18.97 17.90
CA LYS A 2 4.74 18.63 16.54
C LYS A 2 4.36 17.17 16.27
N VAL A 3 3.37 16.94 15.42
CA VAL A 3 3.16 15.62 14.80
C VAL A 3 4.22 15.54 13.71
N VAL A 4 5.39 15.00 14.05
CA VAL A 4 6.42 14.69 13.07
C VAL A 4 5.97 13.39 12.41
N CYS A 5 5.40 13.48 11.20
CA CYS A 5 5.32 12.32 10.35
C CYS A 5 6.76 11.86 10.04
N PRO A 6 7.11 10.58 10.23
CA PRO A 6 8.45 10.12 9.90
C PRO A 6 8.67 10.24 8.39
N THR A 7 9.73 10.93 7.99
CA THR A 7 10.32 10.77 6.66
C THR A 7 10.86 9.35 6.56
N PRO A 8 10.60 8.61 5.47
CA PRO A 8 11.16 7.27 5.29
C PRO A 8 12.69 7.28 5.42
N SER A 9 13.27 6.29 6.12
CA SER A 9 14.72 6.20 6.25
C SER A 9 15.38 5.84 4.91
N ALA A 10 16.65 6.21 4.74
CA ALA A 10 17.41 5.85 3.54
C ALA A 10 17.50 4.33 3.35
N SER A 11 17.64 3.56 4.44
CA SER A 11 17.65 2.09 4.39
C SER A 11 16.33 1.54 3.87
N TYR A 12 15.20 2.01 4.42
CA TYR A 12 13.87 1.62 3.98
C TYR A 12 13.68 1.92 2.48
N ILE A 13 14.04 3.14 2.03
CA ILE A 13 13.92 3.55 0.63
C ILE A 13 14.73 2.60 -0.26
N SER A 14 15.98 2.32 0.10
CA SER A 14 16.86 1.43 -0.66
C SER A 14 16.30 0.00 -0.75
N ASP A 15 15.78 -0.52 0.35
CA ASP A 15 15.27 -1.89 0.44
C ASP A 15 14.02 -2.07 -0.44
N VAL A 16 13.03 -1.19 -0.33
CA VAL A 16 11.80 -1.29 -1.13
C VAL A 16 12.04 -0.95 -2.61
N TYR A 17 12.97 -0.04 -2.90
CA TYR A 17 13.38 0.26 -4.26
C TYR A 17 13.94 -0.98 -4.96
N THR A 18 14.96 -1.61 -4.35
CA THR A 18 15.67 -2.75 -4.94
C THR A 18 14.73 -3.95 -5.13
N LYS A 19 13.82 -4.18 -4.18
CA LYS A 19 12.91 -5.33 -4.21
C LYS A 19 11.75 -5.18 -5.18
N TYR A 20 11.20 -3.96 -5.33
CA TYR A 20 9.89 -3.78 -5.96
C TYR A 20 9.87 -2.75 -7.10
N VAL A 21 10.72 -1.73 -7.06
CA VAL A 21 10.73 -0.68 -8.10
C VAL A 21 11.69 -1.07 -9.22
N GLU A 22 12.95 -1.33 -8.89
CA GLU A 22 13.99 -1.62 -9.88
C GLU A 22 13.64 -2.80 -10.82
N PRO A 23 13.09 -3.94 -10.33
CA PRO A 23 12.75 -5.06 -11.21
C PRO A 23 11.61 -4.76 -12.19
N ASN A 24 10.71 -3.84 -11.84
CA ASN A 24 9.52 -3.50 -12.64
C ASN A 24 9.74 -2.27 -13.52
N PHE A 25 10.53 -1.30 -13.04
CA PHE A 25 10.78 0.00 -13.66
C PHE A 25 12.27 0.37 -13.57
N PRO A 26 13.17 -0.36 -14.25
CA PRO A 26 14.63 -0.22 -14.10
C PRO A 26 15.17 1.15 -14.56
N SER A 27 14.39 1.95 -15.28
CA SER A 27 14.76 3.32 -15.66
C SER A 27 14.65 4.32 -14.49
N ALA A 28 13.99 3.97 -13.39
CA ALA A 28 13.77 4.86 -12.24
C ALA A 28 14.93 4.81 -11.24
N THR A 29 16.10 5.38 -11.58
CA THR A 29 17.36 5.12 -10.87
C THR A 29 17.67 6.04 -9.67
N ALA A 30 16.77 6.95 -9.30
CA ALA A 30 17.01 7.96 -8.26
C ALA A 30 15.89 7.95 -7.20
N PRO A 31 15.85 6.95 -6.31
CA PRO A 31 14.79 6.83 -5.33
C PRO A 31 14.85 7.94 -4.28
N GLN A 32 13.70 8.53 -3.96
CA GLN A 32 13.54 9.58 -2.96
C GLN A 32 12.26 9.35 -2.14
N GLY A 33 12.31 9.66 -0.84
CA GLY A 33 11.17 9.53 0.06
C GLY A 33 10.25 10.74 0.00
N VAL A 34 8.94 10.51 0.07
CA VAL A 34 7.92 11.56 0.23
C VAL A 34 7.29 11.42 1.61
N SER A 35 7.31 12.48 2.40
CA SER A 35 6.70 12.49 3.74
C SER A 35 5.23 12.88 3.65
N THR A 36 4.33 11.99 4.10
CA THR A 36 2.88 12.19 4.07
C THR A 36 2.27 11.94 5.44
N PRO A 37 1.21 12.63 5.89
CA PRO A 37 0.81 12.64 7.30
C PRO A 37 0.65 11.28 8.01
N ASN A 38 0.23 10.24 7.28
CA ASN A 38 0.12 8.84 7.74
C ASN A 38 -0.67 8.63 9.04
N GLY A 39 -1.68 9.46 9.29
CA GLY A 39 -2.57 9.35 10.45
C GLY A 39 -3.68 8.33 10.22
N LEU A 40 -4.01 7.57 11.26
CA LEU A 40 -5.09 6.59 11.30
C LEU A 40 -5.66 6.56 12.73
N TYR A 41 -6.21 7.69 13.19
CA TYR A 41 -6.93 7.73 14.47
C TYR A 41 -8.05 6.65 14.50
N PRO A 42 -8.22 5.92 15.62
CA PRO A 42 -7.48 6.00 16.89
C PRO A 42 -6.22 5.11 16.98
N PHE A 43 -5.91 4.33 15.93
CA PHE A 43 -4.87 3.30 15.95
C PHE A 43 -3.44 3.85 16.02
N THR A 44 -3.17 4.98 15.38
CA THR A 44 -1.83 5.63 15.41
C THR A 44 -1.66 6.61 16.58
N GLY A 45 -2.75 6.90 17.30
CA GLY A 45 -2.72 7.74 18.50
C GLY A 45 -4.00 8.55 18.70
N ILE A 46 -4.36 8.78 19.96
CA ILE A 46 -5.63 9.45 20.36
C ILE A 46 -5.75 10.94 20.00
N LYS A 47 -4.71 11.55 19.43
CA LYS A 47 -4.68 12.95 18.97
C LYS A 47 -4.12 13.07 17.54
N ASP A 48 -4.13 11.97 16.80
CA ASP A 48 -3.67 11.94 15.43
C ASP A 48 -4.79 12.34 14.45
N LEU A 49 -4.44 12.52 13.18
CA LEU A 49 -5.41 12.75 12.11
C LEU A 49 -6.29 11.51 11.91
N THR A 50 -7.57 11.74 11.61
CA THR A 50 -8.42 10.70 11.03
C THR A 50 -7.88 10.28 9.67
N LEU A 51 -8.24 9.07 9.23
CA LEU A 51 -7.77 8.53 7.95
C LEU A 51 -8.11 9.49 6.79
N ASP A 52 -9.34 9.96 6.70
CA ASP A 52 -9.78 10.82 5.59
C ASP A 52 -9.00 12.16 5.54
N ILE A 53 -8.69 12.76 6.70
CA ILE A 53 -7.89 14.00 6.75
C ILE A 53 -6.44 13.71 6.36
N SER A 54 -5.88 12.58 6.81
CA SER A 54 -4.54 12.14 6.44
C SER A 54 -4.43 11.91 4.93
N LEU A 55 -5.39 11.17 4.36
CA LEU A 55 -5.45 10.86 2.93
C LEU A 55 -5.63 12.10 2.08
N ALA A 56 -6.53 13.02 2.45
CA ALA A 56 -6.74 14.25 1.71
C ALA A 56 -5.45 15.09 1.60
N ARG A 57 -4.74 15.26 2.73
CA ARG A 57 -3.46 16.00 2.77
C ARG A 57 -2.34 15.24 2.04
N GLY A 58 -2.23 13.94 2.30
CA GLY A 58 -1.21 13.09 1.69
C GLY A 58 -1.37 13.02 0.16
N ALA A 59 -2.59 12.99 -0.35
CA ALA A 59 -2.85 12.94 -1.79
C ALA A 59 -2.42 14.25 -2.46
N THR A 60 -2.63 15.41 -1.82
CA THR A 60 -2.10 16.68 -2.34
C THR A 60 -0.57 16.66 -2.37
N ILE A 61 0.07 16.27 -1.27
CA ILE A 61 1.54 16.21 -1.18
C ILE A 61 2.13 15.27 -2.25
N LEU A 62 1.54 14.08 -2.42
CA LEU A 62 2.00 13.11 -3.40
C LEU A 62 1.80 13.61 -4.83
N ASN A 63 0.63 14.19 -5.15
CA ASN A 63 0.36 14.79 -6.46
C ASN A 63 1.40 15.87 -6.80
N ASP A 64 1.62 16.81 -5.89
CA ASP A 64 2.57 17.91 -6.07
C ASP A 64 4.00 17.37 -6.26
N ALA A 65 4.42 16.36 -5.49
CA ALA A 65 5.73 15.73 -5.62
C ALA A 65 5.92 15.06 -6.99
N ILE A 66 4.89 14.37 -7.50
CA ILE A 66 4.93 13.74 -8.83
C ILE A 66 5.06 14.80 -9.92
N LEU A 67 4.23 15.85 -9.88
CA LEU A 67 4.28 16.94 -10.87
C LEU A 67 5.62 17.68 -10.85
N GLN A 68 6.17 17.95 -9.66
CA GLN A 68 7.49 18.57 -9.51
C GLN A 68 8.59 17.69 -10.12
N GLN A 69 8.54 16.37 -9.86
CA GLN A 69 9.52 15.45 -10.42
C GLN A 69 9.41 15.35 -11.95
N LEU A 70 8.20 15.29 -12.49
CA LEU A 70 7.96 15.29 -13.94
C LEU A 70 8.49 16.56 -14.60
N ALA A 71 8.31 17.72 -13.96
CA ALA A 71 8.81 18.99 -14.48
C ALA A 71 10.34 19.12 -14.42
N ALA A 72 10.99 18.44 -13.46
CA ALA A 72 12.44 18.47 -13.30
C ALA A 72 13.19 17.49 -14.21
N LEU A 73 12.51 16.44 -14.69
CA LEU A 73 13.12 15.42 -15.55
C LEU A 73 13.18 15.84 -17.02
N PRO A 74 14.16 15.34 -17.79
CA PRO A 74 14.19 15.53 -19.24
C PRO A 74 12.92 15.00 -19.92
N ALA A 75 12.51 15.65 -21.02
CA ALA A 75 11.38 15.20 -21.83
C ALA A 75 11.54 13.72 -22.25
N GLY A 76 10.47 12.94 -22.11
CA GLY A 76 10.47 11.50 -22.38
C GLY A 76 10.88 10.62 -21.19
N SER A 77 11.27 11.21 -20.06
CA SER A 77 11.47 10.46 -18.80
C SER A 77 10.13 10.09 -18.15
N SER A 78 10.15 9.10 -17.26
CA SER A 78 9.01 8.70 -16.45
C SER A 78 9.36 8.68 -14.96
N VAL A 79 8.33 8.74 -14.12
CA VAL A 79 8.43 8.64 -12.65
C VAL A 79 7.79 7.31 -12.22
N ALA A 80 8.50 6.53 -11.42
CA ALA A 80 7.93 5.38 -10.73
C ALA A 80 7.56 5.76 -9.28
N VAL A 81 6.34 5.47 -8.87
CA VAL A 81 5.81 5.81 -7.55
C VAL A 81 5.52 4.52 -6.78
N LEU A 82 6.23 4.32 -5.67
CA LEU A 82 5.92 3.22 -4.75
C LEU A 82 5.00 3.72 -3.63
N GLY A 83 3.86 3.05 -3.45
CA GLY A 83 2.94 3.27 -2.34
C GLY A 83 2.81 2.00 -1.50
N TYR A 84 3.03 2.10 -0.19
CA TYR A 84 2.82 1.00 0.76
C TYR A 84 1.68 1.33 1.72
N SER A 85 0.73 0.41 1.90
CA SER A 85 -0.39 0.53 2.86
C SER A 85 -1.20 1.82 2.60
N GLN A 86 -1.28 2.75 3.56
CA GLN A 86 -1.94 4.04 3.37
C GLN A 86 -1.38 4.81 2.15
N SER A 87 -0.08 4.69 1.84
CA SER A 87 0.50 5.35 0.65
C SER A 87 0.09 4.70 -0.68
N ALA A 88 -0.34 3.43 -0.67
CA ALA A 88 -0.98 2.81 -1.82
C ALA A 88 -2.39 3.38 -2.06
N VAL A 89 -3.11 3.70 -0.98
CA VAL A 89 -4.38 4.45 -1.05
C VAL A 89 -4.12 5.84 -1.62
N LEU A 90 -3.10 6.56 -1.14
CA LEU A 90 -2.72 7.87 -1.69
C LEU A 90 -2.47 7.80 -3.20
N SER A 91 -1.68 6.81 -3.63
CA SER A 91 -1.37 6.60 -5.05
C SER A 91 -2.65 6.40 -5.87
N SER A 92 -3.57 5.56 -5.37
CA SER A 92 -4.86 5.30 -6.00
C SER A 92 -5.73 6.55 -6.12
N LEU A 93 -5.76 7.39 -5.07
CA LEU A 93 -6.52 8.65 -5.05
C LEU A 93 -5.91 9.74 -5.94
N VAL A 94 -4.61 9.65 -6.22
CA VAL A 94 -3.88 10.62 -7.05
C VAL A 94 -3.99 10.30 -8.53
N MET A 95 -4.10 9.03 -8.93
CA MET A 95 -4.28 8.64 -10.34
C MET A 95 -5.34 9.47 -11.10
N PRO A 96 -6.60 9.60 -10.64
CA PRO A 96 -7.58 10.41 -11.37
C PRO A 96 -7.25 11.91 -11.41
N LYS A 97 -6.52 12.43 -10.41
CA LYS A 97 -6.06 13.83 -10.40
C LYS A 97 -5.00 14.07 -11.46
N LEU A 98 -4.01 13.19 -11.55
CA LEU A 98 -2.95 13.23 -12.56
C LEU A 98 -3.53 13.17 -13.97
N LEU A 99 -4.53 12.30 -14.23
CA LEU A 99 -5.22 12.26 -15.51
C LEU A 99 -5.92 13.58 -15.84
N ALA A 100 -6.60 14.19 -14.86
CA ALA A 100 -7.26 15.49 -15.03
C ALA A 100 -6.26 16.64 -15.28
N GLU A 101 -5.04 16.51 -14.78
CA GLU A 101 -3.92 17.44 -14.99
C GLU A 101 -3.17 17.17 -16.30
N GLY A 102 -3.59 16.18 -17.09
CA GLY A 102 -3.02 15.85 -18.39
C GLY A 102 -1.78 14.96 -18.34
N VAL A 103 -1.46 14.38 -17.18
CA VAL A 103 -0.39 13.38 -17.05
C VAL A 103 -0.84 12.09 -17.72
N THR A 104 0.01 11.57 -18.60
CA THR A 104 -0.26 10.38 -19.41
C THR A 104 0.34 9.12 -18.80
N SER A 105 -0.17 7.95 -19.20
CA SER A 105 0.29 6.64 -18.73
C SER A 105 1.76 6.35 -19.05
N SER A 106 2.37 7.06 -20.01
CA SER A 106 3.81 6.93 -20.30
C SER A 106 4.71 7.74 -19.36
N GLN A 107 4.15 8.68 -18.59
CA GLN A 107 4.91 9.58 -17.73
C GLN A 107 5.03 9.06 -16.30
N VAL A 108 4.07 8.27 -15.82
CA VAL A 108 4.03 7.79 -14.43
C VAL A 108 3.66 6.32 -14.39
N ASN A 109 4.34 5.57 -13.54
CA ASN A 109 4.05 4.17 -13.24
C ASN A 109 3.95 3.98 -11.73
N PHE A 110 3.21 2.96 -11.30
CA PHE A 110 2.96 2.72 -9.87
C PHE A 110 3.39 1.32 -9.44
N VAL A 111 3.92 1.23 -8.22
CA VAL A 111 4.13 -0.02 -7.47
C VAL A 111 3.36 0.09 -6.17
N LEU A 112 2.40 -0.82 -5.94
CA LEU A 112 1.53 -0.78 -4.77
C LEU A 112 1.77 -2.00 -3.89
N LEU A 113 2.12 -1.80 -2.63
CA LEU A 113 2.36 -2.86 -1.64
C LEU A 113 1.24 -2.82 -0.61
N GLY A 114 0.63 -3.98 -0.33
CA GLY A 114 -0.42 -4.08 0.69
C GLY A 114 -1.53 -3.06 0.46
N ASN A 115 -2.04 -2.97 -0.76
CA ASN A 115 -2.98 -1.94 -1.16
C ASN A 115 -4.38 -2.15 -0.55
N PRO A 116 -4.86 -1.29 0.37
CA PRO A 116 -6.21 -1.41 0.93
C PRO A 116 -7.33 -1.16 -0.09
N MET A 117 -7.02 -0.56 -1.25
CA MET A 117 -7.93 -0.36 -2.37
C MET A 117 -7.76 -1.44 -3.47
N ASN A 118 -7.05 -2.54 -3.20
CA ASN A 118 -6.89 -3.64 -4.16
C ASN A 118 -8.29 -4.12 -4.66
N PRO A 119 -8.60 -4.13 -5.97
CA PRO A 119 -9.97 -4.35 -6.46
C PRO A 119 -10.62 -5.65 -5.99
N ASN A 120 -9.81 -6.70 -5.81
CA ASN A 120 -10.25 -7.97 -5.24
C ASN A 120 -9.38 -8.33 -4.03
N GLY A 121 -9.81 -7.89 -2.83
CA GLY A 121 -9.09 -8.15 -1.59
C GLY A 121 -9.01 -6.93 -0.68
N GLY A 122 -8.91 -5.73 -1.25
CA GLY A 122 -8.75 -4.50 -0.48
C GLY A 122 -9.97 -4.19 0.39
N VAL A 123 -9.77 -3.96 1.69
CA VAL A 123 -10.86 -3.63 2.61
C VAL A 123 -11.63 -2.39 2.16
N LEU A 124 -10.95 -1.37 1.62
CA LEU A 124 -11.57 -0.12 1.16
C LEU A 124 -12.34 -0.30 -0.16
N ALA A 125 -12.11 -1.42 -0.87
CA ALA A 125 -12.83 -1.80 -2.07
C ALA A 125 -14.04 -2.72 -1.80
N ARG A 126 -14.16 -3.30 -0.59
CA ARG A 126 -15.24 -4.27 -0.26
C ARG A 126 -16.62 -3.63 -0.15
N PHE A 127 -16.70 -2.42 0.38
CA PHE A 127 -17.96 -1.69 0.60
C PHE A 127 -17.88 -0.27 0.03
N PRO A 128 -17.77 -0.10 -1.30
CA PRO A 128 -17.62 1.22 -1.90
C PRO A 128 -18.76 2.15 -1.42
N ASP A 129 -18.41 3.41 -1.21
CA ASP A 129 -19.29 4.50 -0.74
C ASP A 129 -19.77 4.40 0.71
N LEU A 130 -19.40 3.36 1.46
CA LEU A 130 -19.60 3.35 2.91
C LEU A 130 -18.69 4.41 3.55
N THR A 131 -19.27 5.24 4.40
CA THR A 131 -18.53 6.20 5.22
C THR A 131 -18.86 5.98 6.69
N LEU A 132 -17.86 6.12 7.55
CA LEU A 132 -18.00 6.15 9.01
C LEU A 132 -17.54 7.54 9.50
N PRO A 133 -18.39 8.59 9.40
CA PRO A 133 -17.96 9.97 9.60
C PRO A 133 -17.39 10.23 11.00
N SER A 134 -17.90 9.55 12.03
CA SER A 134 -17.41 9.68 13.40
C SER A 134 -15.98 9.15 13.60
N LEU A 135 -15.51 8.29 12.69
CA LEU A 135 -14.14 7.76 12.69
C LEU A 135 -13.28 8.41 11.59
N GLY A 136 -13.89 9.24 10.72
CA GLY A 136 -13.25 9.83 9.53
C GLY A 136 -12.65 8.75 8.63
N PHE A 137 -13.47 7.75 8.30
CA PHE A 137 -13.08 6.59 7.52
C PHE A 137 -14.05 6.40 6.35
N THR A 138 -13.54 6.54 5.13
CA THR A 138 -14.28 6.36 3.89
C THR A 138 -13.79 5.14 3.12
N PHE A 139 -14.71 4.34 2.58
CA PHE A 139 -14.40 3.25 1.65
C PHE A 139 -14.33 3.81 0.24
N TYR A 140 -13.12 4.18 -0.17
CA TYR A 140 -12.84 4.90 -1.43
C TYR A 140 -13.04 4.06 -2.70
N GLY A 141 -13.38 2.77 -2.58
CA GLY A 141 -13.52 1.85 -3.70
C GLY A 141 -12.20 1.27 -4.17
N ALA A 142 -12.21 0.75 -5.39
CA ALA A 142 -11.06 0.07 -5.98
C ALA A 142 -10.08 1.05 -6.64
N THR A 143 -8.79 0.74 -6.56
CA THR A 143 -7.75 1.42 -7.34
C THR A 143 -8.06 1.35 -8.83
N PRO A 144 -7.98 2.46 -9.59
CA PRO A 144 -8.14 2.43 -11.04
C PRO A 144 -7.14 1.46 -11.69
N ASP A 145 -7.63 0.53 -12.50
CA ASP A 145 -6.83 -0.56 -13.09
C ASP A 145 -6.41 -0.29 -14.54
N ASN A 146 -6.86 0.82 -15.12
CA ASN A 146 -6.61 1.19 -16.51
C ASN A 146 -6.15 2.67 -16.66
N ALA A 147 -5.75 3.32 -15.57
CA ALA A 147 -5.26 4.71 -15.57
C ALA A 147 -3.77 4.80 -15.92
N PHE A 148 -2.93 4.05 -15.21
CA PHE A 148 -1.47 4.03 -15.34
C PHE A 148 -0.93 2.60 -15.21
N PRO A 149 0.23 2.28 -15.80
CA PRO A 149 0.90 1.00 -15.56
C PRO A 149 1.15 0.83 -14.06
N THR A 150 0.61 -0.25 -13.50
CA THR A 150 0.62 -0.47 -12.05
C THR A 150 1.02 -1.90 -11.74
N VAL A 151 1.94 -2.10 -10.82
CA VAL A 151 2.28 -3.42 -10.28
C VAL A 151 1.85 -3.47 -8.83
N SER A 152 0.91 -4.36 -8.49
CA SER A 152 0.39 -4.50 -7.12
C SER A 152 0.88 -5.81 -6.52
N TYR A 153 1.61 -5.75 -5.41
CA TYR A 153 1.99 -6.90 -4.61
C TYR A 153 1.09 -6.99 -3.39
N THR A 154 0.58 -8.19 -3.12
CA THR A 154 -0.24 -8.47 -1.95
C THR A 154 0.25 -9.76 -1.30
N LEU A 155 0.47 -9.74 0.01
CA LEU A 155 0.74 -10.95 0.79
C LEU A 155 -0.57 -11.69 1.01
N GLU A 156 -0.56 -13.01 0.86
CA GLU A 156 -1.70 -13.86 1.20
C GLU A 156 -2.09 -13.67 2.67
N TYR A 157 -3.39 -13.51 2.94
CA TYR A 157 -3.92 -13.18 4.28
C TYR A 157 -3.53 -11.81 4.83
N ASP A 158 -3.06 -10.89 3.99
CA ASP A 158 -2.94 -9.48 4.36
C ASP A 158 -4.32 -8.92 4.74
N GLY A 159 -4.47 -8.54 6.00
CA GLY A 159 -5.75 -8.11 6.54
C GLY A 159 -6.32 -6.82 5.96
N PHE A 160 -5.53 -6.01 5.26
CA PHE A 160 -6.04 -4.82 4.57
C PHE A 160 -6.15 -5.02 3.07
N ALA A 161 -5.28 -5.82 2.46
CA ALA A 161 -5.15 -5.94 1.01
C ALA A 161 -5.70 -7.25 0.42
N ASP A 162 -5.94 -8.26 1.27
CA ASP A 162 -6.52 -9.58 0.96
C ASP A 162 -7.61 -9.96 1.99
N PHE A 163 -8.51 -9.02 2.27
CA PHE A 163 -9.65 -9.22 3.15
C PHE A 163 -10.67 -10.21 2.54
N PRO A 164 -11.27 -11.12 3.33
CA PRO A 164 -12.18 -12.15 2.84
C PRO A 164 -13.35 -11.61 2.01
N ARG A 165 -13.69 -12.34 0.94
CA ARG A 165 -14.85 -12.01 0.08
C ARG A 165 -16.20 -12.13 0.80
N TYR A 166 -16.30 -13.05 1.77
CA TYR A 166 -17.53 -13.38 2.47
C TYR A 166 -17.38 -13.14 3.98
N PRO A 167 -17.63 -11.92 4.48
CA PRO A 167 -17.44 -11.54 5.89
C PRO A 167 -18.50 -12.10 6.85
N ILE A 168 -19.26 -13.11 6.40
CA ILE A 168 -20.06 -13.97 7.27
C ILE A 168 -19.24 -15.18 7.77
N ASN A 169 -18.05 -15.39 7.20
CA ASN A 169 -17.11 -16.40 7.66
C ASN A 169 -16.22 -15.81 8.75
N LEU A 170 -16.73 -15.83 9.97
CA LEU A 170 -16.07 -15.24 11.14
C LEU A 170 -14.63 -15.75 11.36
N LEU A 171 -14.32 -17.00 10.97
CA LEU A 171 -12.95 -17.54 11.05
C LEU A 171 -12.01 -16.87 10.03
N ALA A 172 -12.49 -16.62 8.82
CA ALA A 172 -11.74 -15.89 7.81
C ALA A 172 -11.55 -14.43 8.23
N ASP A 173 -12.56 -13.81 8.83
CA ASP A 173 -12.48 -12.42 9.32
C ASP A 173 -11.50 -12.27 10.49
N ILE A 174 -11.51 -13.21 11.45
CA ILE A 174 -10.52 -13.25 12.54
C ILE A 174 -9.12 -13.45 11.97
N ASN A 175 -8.94 -14.34 10.99
CA ASN A 175 -7.64 -14.56 10.34
C ASN A 175 -7.14 -13.29 9.63
N ALA A 176 -8.02 -12.57 8.94
CA ALA A 176 -7.71 -11.31 8.28
C ALA A 176 -7.36 -10.20 9.27
N VAL A 177 -8.12 -10.04 10.35
CA VAL A 177 -7.80 -9.08 11.42
C VAL A 177 -6.43 -9.38 12.03
N MET A 178 -6.08 -10.66 12.22
CA MET A 178 -4.75 -11.06 12.68
C MET A 178 -3.67 -10.79 11.62
N GLY A 179 -4.00 -10.88 10.33
CA GLY A 179 -3.09 -10.51 9.24
C GLY A 179 -2.64 -9.03 9.26
N ILE A 180 -3.41 -8.14 9.90
CA ILE A 180 -3.04 -6.71 10.01
C ILE A 180 -1.71 -6.51 10.75
N PRO A 181 -1.53 -6.97 12.00
CA PRO A 181 -0.25 -6.82 12.70
C PRO A 181 0.84 -7.79 12.22
N PHE A 182 0.49 -8.97 11.69
CA PHE A 182 1.46 -10.05 11.45
C PHE A 182 1.91 -10.24 10.01
N VAL A 183 1.14 -9.76 9.03
CA VAL A 183 1.44 -9.96 7.60
C VAL A 183 1.60 -8.61 6.91
N HIS A 184 0.67 -7.68 7.14
CA HIS A 184 0.62 -6.41 6.42
C HIS A 184 1.89 -5.56 6.57
N ALA A 185 2.66 -5.74 7.64
CA ALA A 185 3.89 -4.98 7.92
C ALA A 185 5.17 -5.55 7.24
N ASP A 186 5.11 -6.75 6.66
CA ASP A 186 6.31 -7.54 6.35
C ASP A 186 6.91 -7.31 4.96
N TYR A 187 6.29 -6.51 4.08
CA TYR A 187 6.75 -6.32 2.69
C TYR A 187 8.23 -5.91 2.57
N GLN A 188 8.73 -5.03 3.44
CA GLN A 188 10.15 -4.64 3.43
C GLN A 188 11.09 -5.77 3.90
N HIS A 189 10.58 -6.73 4.67
CA HIS A 189 11.35 -7.78 5.33
C HIS A 189 11.37 -9.11 4.57
N LEU A 190 10.65 -9.20 3.45
CA LEU A 190 10.66 -10.40 2.60
C LEU A 190 12.06 -10.70 2.06
N THR A 191 12.41 -11.97 2.06
CA THR A 191 13.61 -12.51 1.40
C THR A 191 13.41 -12.56 -0.11
N GLN A 192 14.50 -12.65 -0.87
CA GLN A 192 14.39 -12.82 -2.33
C GLN A 192 13.62 -14.09 -2.71
N ALA A 193 13.84 -15.21 -2.00
CA ALA A 193 13.11 -16.45 -2.25
C ALA A 193 11.60 -16.32 -2.06
N GLN A 194 11.15 -15.49 -1.11
CA GLN A 194 9.73 -15.19 -0.92
C GLN A 194 9.19 -14.25 -2.01
N LEU A 195 10.00 -13.34 -2.54
CA LEU A 195 9.60 -12.52 -3.69
C LEU A 195 9.51 -13.37 -4.97
N ASP A 196 10.44 -14.30 -5.16
CA ASP A 196 10.48 -15.20 -6.31
C ASP A 196 9.31 -16.21 -6.30
N SER A 197 8.67 -16.42 -5.16
CA SER A 197 7.46 -17.25 -5.05
C SER A 197 6.17 -16.51 -5.42
N ALA A 198 6.26 -15.21 -5.76
CA ALA A 198 5.12 -14.41 -6.17
C ALA A 198 4.41 -15.03 -7.38
N VAL A 199 3.10 -15.21 -7.26
CA VAL A 199 2.24 -15.72 -8.32
C VAL A 199 1.49 -14.56 -8.94
N GLN A 200 1.64 -14.37 -10.25
CA GLN A 200 0.83 -13.42 -10.99
C GLN A 200 -0.63 -13.91 -11.04
N LEU A 201 -1.56 -13.06 -10.61
CA LEU A 201 -2.99 -13.35 -10.65
C LEU A 201 -3.57 -13.03 -12.04
N PRO A 202 -4.58 -13.80 -12.49
CA PRO A 202 -5.27 -13.50 -13.74
C PRO A 202 -6.10 -12.21 -13.61
N THR A 203 -6.23 -11.49 -14.73
CA THR A 203 -7.08 -10.30 -14.86
C THR A 203 -8.15 -10.52 -15.93
N GLU A 204 -9.26 -9.78 -15.82
CA GLU A 204 -10.35 -9.81 -16.80
C GLU A 204 -10.55 -8.40 -17.38
N GLY A 205 -10.66 -8.31 -18.72
CA GLY A 205 -10.85 -7.04 -19.42
C GLY A 205 -9.57 -6.22 -19.65
N PRO A 206 -9.68 -5.05 -20.30
CA PRO A 206 -8.53 -4.17 -20.53
C PRO A 206 -8.00 -3.57 -19.23
N THR A 207 -6.76 -3.91 -18.87
CA THR A 207 -6.08 -3.38 -17.68
C THR A 207 -4.63 -3.01 -18.01
N GLN A 208 -4.11 -1.99 -17.33
CA GLN A 208 -2.68 -1.64 -17.30
C GLN A 208 -2.00 -2.17 -16.01
N SER A 209 -2.73 -2.90 -15.18
CA SER A 209 -2.28 -3.38 -13.89
C SER A 209 -1.86 -4.84 -13.93
N THR A 210 -0.77 -5.16 -13.23
CA THR A 210 -0.32 -6.52 -12.93
C THR A 210 -0.44 -6.77 -11.44
N TYR A 211 -1.06 -7.88 -11.06
CA TYR A 211 -1.29 -8.24 -9.66
C TYR A 211 -0.48 -9.48 -9.30
N TYR A 212 0.31 -9.39 -8.24
CA TYR A 212 1.09 -10.48 -7.68
C TYR A 212 0.60 -10.81 -6.27
N MET A 213 0.31 -12.09 -6.05
CA MET A 213 0.09 -12.67 -4.73
C MET A 213 1.38 -13.34 -4.26
N ILE A 214 1.85 -12.98 -3.07
CA ILE A 214 2.98 -13.63 -2.41
C ILE A 214 2.42 -14.56 -1.33
N PRO A 215 2.57 -15.88 -1.46
CA PRO A 215 2.11 -16.83 -0.45
C PRO A 215 2.77 -16.61 0.90
N THR A 216 2.05 -16.86 1.99
CA THR A 216 2.63 -16.86 3.33
C THR A 216 2.83 -18.29 3.82
N GLU A 217 3.93 -18.56 4.55
CA GLU A 217 4.23 -19.93 5.01
C GLU A 217 3.24 -20.46 6.05
N HIS A 218 2.55 -19.56 6.76
CA HIS A 218 1.68 -19.90 7.89
C HIS A 218 0.38 -19.11 7.86
N LEU A 219 -0.73 -19.80 8.10
CA LEU A 219 -2.02 -19.16 8.38
C LEU A 219 -1.88 -18.23 9.60
N PRO A 220 -2.30 -16.95 9.52
CA PRO A 220 -2.29 -16.03 10.66
C PRO A 220 -2.98 -16.57 11.92
N PHE A 221 -4.01 -17.41 11.80
CA PHE A 221 -4.68 -18.05 12.94
C PHE A 221 -3.77 -18.98 13.77
N ARG A 222 -2.65 -19.47 13.20
CA ARG A 222 -1.64 -20.24 13.95
C ARG A 222 -0.56 -19.35 14.58
N ALA A 223 -0.60 -18.04 14.35
CA ALA A 223 0.37 -17.07 14.87
C ALA A 223 0.31 -16.73 16.38
N PRO A 224 -0.71 -17.09 17.20
CA PRO A 224 -0.66 -16.79 18.64
C PRO A 224 0.57 -17.39 19.36
N ALA A 225 1.12 -18.51 18.88
CA ALA A 225 2.38 -19.07 19.38
C ALA A 225 3.62 -18.27 18.95
N LEU A 226 3.56 -17.59 17.79
CA LEU A 226 4.62 -16.72 17.27
C LEU A 226 4.59 -15.32 17.90
N LEU A 227 3.44 -14.87 18.42
CA LEU A 227 3.32 -13.59 19.14
C LEU A 227 4.21 -13.58 20.39
N ILE A 228 4.27 -14.66 21.17
CA ILE A 228 5.16 -14.74 22.33
C ILE A 228 6.63 -14.70 21.88
N SER A 229 7.00 -15.47 20.86
CA SER A 229 8.36 -15.47 20.32
C SER A 229 8.79 -14.10 19.78
N ARG A 230 7.86 -13.34 19.16
CA ARG A 230 8.15 -12.00 18.62
C ARG A 230 8.10 -10.90 19.67
N LEU A 231 7.19 -10.95 20.64
CA LEU A 231 7.21 -10.03 21.78
C LEU A 231 8.49 -10.19 22.61
N VAL A 232 9.01 -11.42 22.74
CA VAL A 232 10.34 -11.67 23.30
C VAL A 232 11.43 -11.06 22.40
N SER A 233 11.34 -11.23 21.07
CA SER A 233 12.31 -10.61 20.13
C SER A 233 12.26 -9.08 20.10
N TRP A 234 11.12 -8.49 20.48
CA TRP A 234 10.87 -7.04 20.58
C TRP A 234 11.03 -6.51 22.01
N GLY A 235 11.32 -7.37 22.99
CA GLY A 235 11.54 -6.99 24.39
C GLY A 235 10.31 -6.46 25.13
N ILE A 236 9.10 -6.89 24.75
CA ILE A 236 7.83 -6.41 25.32
C ILE A 236 7.33 -7.29 26.48
N VAL A 237 7.66 -8.58 26.46
CA VAL A 237 7.43 -9.50 27.58
C VAL A 237 8.66 -10.40 27.74
N ASP A 238 8.96 -10.74 28.99
CA ASP A 238 10.02 -11.68 29.37
C ASP A 238 9.57 -13.15 29.23
#